data_AF-A0A2R6P0B1-F1
#
_entry.id   AF-A0A2R6P0B1-F1
#
_cell.length_a   1.000
_cell.length_b   1.000
_cell.length_c   1.000
_cell.angle_alpha   90.00
_cell.angle_beta   90.00
_cell.angle_gamma   90.00
#
_symmetry.space_group_name_H-M   'P 1'
#
loop_
_entity.id
_entity.type
_entity.pdbx_description
1 polymer ?
#
loop_
_entity_poly.entity_id
_entity_poly.type
_entity_poly.pdbx_seq_one_letter_code
_entity_poly.pdbx_strand_id
1 'polypeptide(L)'
;MSLAEASEARKARLIALRKRKAGESVSQTGEVEPVVKHRTFDPETKTLKKHAPDDDFDMDTVEKEVDGLAEQIIKEDEERRAQDLDLHNIAPKRPNWDLKRDLEKKMAKLERNTQEAIHTLIRQRLAAQKGQSDDLVGALRAQEEHGQRDDGASDEED
;
A
#
# COMPACT_ATOMS: atom_id res chain seq x y z
N MET A 1 17.28 -25.20 -59.63
CA MET A 1 17.05 -25.20 -58.17
C MET A 1 17.60 -26.50 -57.62
N SER A 2 18.55 -26.40 -56.69
CA SER A 2 19.17 -27.56 -56.06
C SER A 2 18.21 -28.22 -55.07
N LEU A 3 18.28 -29.54 -54.90
CA LEU A 3 17.49 -30.25 -53.90
C LEU A 3 17.73 -29.71 -52.47
N ALA A 4 18.96 -29.23 -52.20
CA ALA A 4 19.35 -28.64 -50.93
C ALA A 4 18.60 -27.33 -50.66
N GLU A 5 18.54 -26.44 -51.66
CA GLU A 5 17.87 -25.14 -51.59
C GLU A 5 16.36 -25.28 -51.33
N ALA A 6 15.71 -26.25 -51.99
CA ALA A 6 14.30 -26.56 -51.74
C ALA A 6 14.05 -27.09 -50.32
N SER A 7 14.99 -27.86 -49.77
CA SER A 7 14.90 -28.40 -48.40
C SER A 7 15.04 -27.31 -47.34
N GLU A 8 15.92 -26.34 -47.57
CA GLU A 8 16.18 -25.20 -46.67
C GLU A 8 15.00 -24.23 -46.69
N ALA A 9 14.45 -23.93 -47.87
CA ALA A 9 13.24 -23.13 -48.00
C ALA A 9 12.03 -23.75 -47.25
N ARG A 10 11.86 -25.08 -47.33
CA ARG A 10 10.81 -25.80 -46.60
C ARG A 10 11.05 -25.75 -45.08
N LYS A 11 12.29 -25.94 -44.62
CA LYS A 11 12.64 -25.84 -43.20
C LYS A 11 12.35 -24.44 -42.65
N ALA A 12 12.76 -23.40 -43.35
CA ALA A 12 12.50 -22.01 -42.97
C ALA A 12 11.00 -21.71 -42.87
N ARG A 13 10.19 -22.20 -43.84
CA ARG A 13 8.73 -22.04 -43.83
C ARG A 13 8.06 -22.76 -42.66
N LEU A 14 8.50 -23.97 -42.33
CA LEU A 14 7.97 -24.73 -41.19
C LEU A 14 8.31 -24.08 -39.85
N ILE A 15 9.50 -23.48 -39.73
CA ILE A 15 9.90 -22.74 -38.53
C ILE A 15 9.02 -21.49 -38.37
N ALA A 16 8.78 -20.73 -39.45
CA ALA A 16 7.90 -19.57 -39.42
C ALA A 16 6.45 -19.94 -39.01
N LEU A 17 5.93 -21.08 -39.51
CA LEU A 17 4.60 -21.57 -39.12
C LEU A 17 4.52 -22.00 -37.64
N ARG A 18 5.58 -22.62 -37.11
CA ARG A 18 5.65 -22.98 -35.68
C ARG A 18 5.69 -21.74 -34.79
N LYS A 19 6.50 -20.73 -35.15
CA LYS A 19 6.56 -19.45 -34.42
C LYS A 19 5.21 -18.72 -34.43
N ARG A 20 4.55 -18.65 -35.58
CA ARG A 20 3.20 -18.06 -35.69
C ARG A 20 2.16 -18.80 -34.86
N LYS A 21 2.22 -20.14 -34.78
CA LYS A 21 1.34 -20.94 -33.91
C LYS A 21 1.59 -20.69 -32.42
N ALA A 22 2.83 -20.42 -32.04
CA ALA A 22 3.21 -20.04 -30.67
C ALA A 22 2.81 -18.58 -30.30
N GLY A 23 2.23 -17.82 -31.24
CA GLY A 23 1.79 -16.44 -31.00
C GLY A 23 2.85 -15.37 -31.30
N GLU A 24 3.95 -15.75 -31.93
CA GLU A 24 5.05 -14.86 -32.30
C GLU A 24 5.05 -14.70 -33.84
N SER A 25 4.57 -13.56 -34.36
CA SER A 25 4.72 -13.23 -35.78
C SER A 25 5.97 -12.40 -36.00
N VAL A 26 6.86 -12.89 -36.86
CA VAL A 26 8.05 -12.15 -37.28
C VAL A 26 7.80 -11.62 -38.69
N SER A 27 7.79 -10.30 -38.85
CA SER A 27 7.75 -9.64 -40.17
C SER A 27 9.10 -9.81 -40.88
N GLN A 28 9.14 -9.63 -42.22
CA GLN A 28 10.36 -9.86 -43.02
C GLN A 28 11.57 -8.99 -42.62
N THR A 29 11.36 -7.99 -41.76
CA THR A 29 12.36 -7.08 -41.21
C THR A 29 12.94 -7.52 -39.85
N GLY A 30 12.52 -8.68 -39.31
CA GLY A 30 13.06 -9.22 -38.05
C GLY A 30 12.42 -8.68 -36.77
N GLU A 31 11.41 -7.82 -36.89
CA GLU A 31 10.64 -7.32 -35.75
C GLU A 31 9.48 -8.27 -35.41
N VAL A 32 9.28 -8.49 -34.10
CA VAL A 32 8.21 -9.33 -33.55
C VAL A 32 6.94 -8.50 -33.46
N GLU A 33 6.02 -8.69 -34.39
CA GLU A 33 4.68 -8.10 -34.33
C GLU A 33 3.78 -8.98 -33.45
N PRO A 34 2.93 -8.37 -32.59
CA PRO A 34 1.98 -9.11 -31.78
C PRO A 34 0.90 -9.75 -32.68
N VAL A 35 0.77 -11.08 -32.61
CA VAL A 35 -0.31 -11.78 -33.32
C VAL A 35 -1.65 -11.33 -32.75
N VAL A 36 -2.47 -10.65 -33.56
CA VAL A 36 -3.82 -10.22 -33.19
C VAL A 36 -4.68 -11.46 -32.93
N LYS A 37 -4.90 -11.77 -31.65
CA LYS A 37 -5.85 -12.79 -31.22
C LYS A 37 -7.25 -12.20 -31.28
N HIS A 38 -8.16 -12.87 -31.97
CA HIS A 38 -9.59 -12.54 -31.95
C HIS A 38 -10.14 -12.80 -30.55
N ARG A 39 -10.64 -11.74 -29.90
CA ARG A 39 -11.11 -11.77 -28.49
C ARG A 39 -12.24 -12.79 -28.26
N THR A 40 -13.03 -13.08 -29.30
CA THR A 40 -14.25 -13.88 -29.21
C THR A 40 -14.18 -15.23 -29.94
N PHE A 41 -13.06 -15.61 -30.56
CA PHE A 41 -12.96 -16.87 -31.31
C PHE A 41 -11.88 -17.78 -30.73
N ASP A 42 -12.20 -19.06 -30.65
CA ASP A 42 -11.29 -20.09 -30.17
C ASP A 42 -10.66 -20.82 -31.37
N PRO A 43 -9.33 -20.75 -31.56
CA PRO A 43 -8.67 -21.33 -32.73
C PRO A 43 -8.69 -22.86 -32.75
N GLU A 44 -8.89 -23.53 -31.61
CA GLU A 44 -8.90 -25.00 -31.56
C GLU A 44 -10.28 -25.55 -31.94
N THR A 45 -11.35 -25.00 -31.35
CA THR A 45 -12.73 -25.43 -31.62
C THR A 45 -13.35 -24.75 -32.84
N LYS A 46 -12.72 -23.68 -33.36
CA LYS A 46 -13.23 -22.83 -34.45
C LYS A 46 -14.63 -22.26 -34.16
N THR A 47 -14.95 -22.08 -32.88
CA THR A 47 -16.24 -21.54 -32.44
C THR A 47 -16.04 -20.30 -31.56
N LEU A 48 -17.14 -19.74 -31.06
CA LEU A 48 -17.10 -18.63 -30.12
C LEU A 48 -16.41 -19.06 -28.83
N LYS A 49 -15.48 -18.24 -28.32
CA LYS A 49 -14.87 -18.44 -27.00
C LYS A 49 -15.97 -18.38 -25.94
N LYS A 50 -16.20 -19.51 -25.27
CA LYS A 50 -17.13 -19.60 -24.13
C LYS A 50 -16.33 -19.37 -22.86
N HIS A 51 -16.82 -18.50 -21.97
CA HIS A 51 -16.29 -18.40 -20.63
C HIS A 51 -16.78 -19.60 -19.83
N ALA A 52 -15.85 -20.43 -19.36
CA ALA A 52 -16.15 -21.47 -18.38
C ALA A 52 -16.08 -20.83 -16.98
N PRO A 53 -16.89 -21.27 -16.01
CA PRO A 53 -16.79 -20.79 -14.62
C PRO A 53 -15.38 -21.02 -14.03
N ASP A 54 -14.63 -21.98 -14.57
CA ASP A 54 -13.25 -22.27 -14.17
C ASP A 54 -12.25 -21.14 -14.51
N ASP A 55 -12.54 -20.29 -15.51
CA ASP A 55 -11.67 -19.15 -15.89
C ASP A 55 -11.64 -18.04 -14.82
N ASP A 56 -12.65 -17.98 -13.93
CA ASP A 56 -12.79 -16.94 -12.90
C ASP A 56 -12.02 -17.28 -11.61
N PHE A 57 -11.58 -18.54 -11.44
CA PHE A 57 -10.82 -18.98 -10.26
C PHE A 57 -9.38 -18.45 -10.24
N ASP A 58 -8.83 -18.09 -11.40
CA ASP A 58 -7.47 -17.53 -11.51
C ASP A 58 -7.44 -15.99 -11.46
N MET A 59 -8.60 -15.33 -11.43
CA MET A 59 -8.70 -13.87 -11.39
C MET A 59 -8.68 -13.35 -9.95
N ASP A 60 -7.76 -12.44 -9.64
CA ASP A 60 -7.71 -11.75 -8.34
C ASP A 60 -8.95 -10.85 -8.22
N THR A 61 -9.90 -11.27 -7.38
CA THR A 61 -11.20 -10.61 -7.22
C THR A 61 -11.31 -10.15 -5.78
N VAL A 62 -11.93 -9.00 -5.55
CA VAL A 62 -12.12 -8.42 -4.19
C VAL A 62 -12.72 -9.43 -3.21
N GLU A 63 -13.63 -10.29 -3.67
CA GLU A 63 -14.22 -11.34 -2.84
C GLU A 63 -13.19 -12.34 -2.30
N LYS A 64 -12.12 -12.64 -3.06
CA LYS A 64 -11.01 -13.51 -2.60
C LYS A 64 -10.08 -12.79 -1.64
N GLU A 65 -9.90 -11.48 -1.80
CA GLU A 65 -9.08 -10.67 -0.90
C GLU A 65 -9.76 -10.48 0.47
N VAL A 66 -11.09 -10.43 0.47
CA VAL A 66 -11.91 -10.24 1.69
C VAL A 66 -12.27 -11.58 2.34
N ASP A 67 -12.17 -12.70 1.61
CA ASP A 67 -12.41 -14.03 2.15
C ASP A 67 -11.49 -14.31 3.34
N GLY A 68 -12.08 -14.65 4.49
CA GLY A 68 -11.36 -14.88 5.74
C GLY A 68 -10.95 -13.64 6.57
N LEU A 69 -11.10 -12.41 6.06
CA LEU A 69 -10.83 -11.20 6.87
C LEU A 69 -11.81 -11.10 8.06
N ALA A 70 -13.07 -11.44 7.83
CA ALA A 70 -14.08 -11.48 8.88
C ALA A 70 -13.73 -12.48 9.99
N GLU A 71 -13.22 -13.65 9.63
CA GLU A 71 -12.80 -14.68 10.59
C GLU A 71 -11.60 -14.22 11.42
N GLN A 72 -10.65 -13.52 10.79
CA GLN A 72 -9.50 -12.94 11.48
C GLN A 72 -9.91 -11.86 12.49
N ILE A 73 -10.84 -10.98 12.11
CA ILE A 73 -11.35 -9.92 13.00
C ILE A 73 -12.06 -10.54 14.20
N ILE A 74 -12.92 -11.54 13.97
CA ILE A 74 -13.62 -12.25 15.05
C ILE A 74 -12.62 -12.91 15.99
N LYS A 75 -11.60 -13.59 15.45
CA LYS A 75 -10.56 -14.24 16.25
C LYS A 75 -9.74 -13.25 17.06
N GLU A 76 -9.35 -12.11 16.48
CA GLU A 76 -8.61 -11.06 17.20
C GLU A 76 -9.45 -10.47 18.35
N ASP A 77 -10.74 -10.23 18.11
CA ASP A 77 -11.65 -9.72 19.14
C ASP A 77 -11.87 -10.74 20.27
N GLU A 78 -11.99 -12.03 19.94
CA GLU A 78 -12.03 -13.12 20.94
C GLU A 78 -10.74 -13.18 21.77
N GLU A 79 -9.57 -13.06 21.14
CA GLU A 79 -8.27 -13.02 21.82
C GLU A 79 -8.13 -11.79 22.74
N ARG A 80 -8.61 -10.63 22.31
CA ARG A 80 -8.60 -9.39 23.11
C ARG A 80 -9.53 -9.50 24.32
N ARG A 81 -10.75 -10.02 24.13
CA ARG A 81 -11.70 -10.26 25.23
C ARG A 81 -11.16 -11.29 26.22
N ALA A 82 -10.47 -12.33 25.75
CA ALA A 82 -9.83 -13.31 26.62
C ALA A 82 -8.71 -12.70 27.47
N GLN A 83 -7.94 -11.74 26.94
CA GLN A 83 -6.93 -11.00 27.69
C GLN A 83 -7.54 -10.06 28.74
N ASP A 84 -8.67 -9.42 28.43
CA ASP A 84 -9.40 -8.58 29.37
C ASP A 84 -10.05 -9.39 30.50
N LEU A 85 -10.41 -10.65 30.23
CA LEU A 85 -10.98 -11.61 31.19
C LEU A 85 -9.91 -12.37 32.00
N ASP A 86 -8.63 -12.07 31.84
CA ASP A 86 -7.57 -12.66 32.65
C ASP A 86 -7.67 -12.18 34.11
N LEU A 87 -7.74 -13.13 35.05
CA LEU A 87 -7.86 -12.87 36.50
C LEU A 87 -6.69 -12.02 37.05
N HIS A 88 -5.55 -12.00 36.38
CA HIS A 88 -4.40 -11.17 36.76
C HIS A 88 -4.64 -9.67 36.54
N ASN A 89 -5.48 -9.29 35.56
CA ASN A 89 -5.88 -7.90 35.33
C ASN A 89 -6.94 -7.42 36.34
N ILE A 90 -7.73 -8.36 36.88
CA ILE A 90 -8.79 -8.13 37.88
C ILE A 90 -8.23 -8.07 39.31
N ALA A 91 -6.97 -8.48 39.51
CA ALA A 91 -6.30 -8.38 40.80
C ALA A 91 -6.30 -6.93 41.33
N PRO A 92 -6.39 -6.73 42.66
CA PRO A 92 -6.37 -5.39 43.24
C PRO A 92 -5.06 -4.68 42.87
N LYS A 93 -5.20 -3.59 42.12
CA LYS A 93 -4.07 -2.78 41.68
C LYS A 93 -3.43 -2.06 42.87
N ARG A 94 -2.20 -1.56 42.68
CA ARG A 94 -1.48 -0.80 43.72
C ARG A 94 -2.34 0.39 44.19
N PRO A 95 -2.31 0.80 45.47
CA PRO A 95 -3.11 1.92 45.98
C PRO A 95 -2.93 3.24 45.20
N ASN A 96 -1.78 3.45 44.57
CA ASN A 96 -1.44 4.64 43.79
C ASN A 96 -1.71 4.50 42.28
N TRP A 97 -2.28 3.38 41.81
CA TRP A 97 -2.55 3.12 40.40
C TRP A 97 -3.40 4.23 39.76
N ASP A 98 -4.45 4.64 40.48
CA ASP A 98 -5.42 5.60 39.95
C ASP A 98 -4.81 7.00 39.89
N LEU A 99 -4.08 7.37 40.95
CA LEU A 99 -3.30 8.60 40.99
C LEU A 99 -2.28 8.66 39.85
N LYS A 100 -1.58 7.54 39.57
CA LYS A 100 -0.64 7.47 38.46
C LYS A 100 -1.36 7.67 37.13
N ARG A 101 -2.46 6.98 36.88
CA ARG A 101 -3.25 7.08 35.64
C ARG A 101 -3.73 8.51 35.38
N ASP A 102 -4.29 9.15 36.41
CA ASP A 102 -4.84 10.51 36.30
C ASP A 102 -3.74 11.56 36.17
N LEU A 103 -2.59 11.35 36.81
CA LEU A 103 -1.41 12.18 36.66
C LEU A 103 -0.80 12.03 35.26
N GLU A 104 -0.68 10.80 34.75
CA GLU A 104 -0.12 10.50 33.43
C GLU A 104 -0.86 11.28 32.33
N LYS A 105 -2.20 11.33 32.38
CA LYS A 105 -3.01 12.09 31.42
C LYS A 105 -2.73 13.60 31.45
N LYS A 106 -2.48 14.17 32.64
CA LYS A 106 -2.13 15.59 32.80
C LYS A 106 -0.70 15.86 32.37
N MET A 107 0.22 14.96 32.72
CA MET A 107 1.63 15.03 32.36
C MET A 107 1.83 14.91 30.85
N ALA A 108 1.07 14.07 30.14
CA ALA A 108 1.18 13.94 28.69
C ALA A 108 0.94 15.27 27.95
N LYS A 109 -0.07 16.05 28.38
CA LYS A 109 -0.32 17.39 27.82
C LYS A 109 0.82 18.35 28.12
N LEU A 110 1.32 18.33 29.35
CA LEU A 110 2.40 19.21 29.78
C LEU A 110 3.73 18.85 29.10
N GLU A 111 4.00 17.56 28.91
CA GLU A 111 5.20 17.04 28.26
C GLU A 111 5.27 17.51 26.80
N ARG A 112 4.15 17.49 26.06
CA ARG A 112 4.08 18.03 24.70
C ARG A 112 4.50 19.50 24.65
N ASN A 113 3.89 20.33 25.49
CA ASN A 113 4.21 21.76 25.56
C ASN A 113 5.64 22.01 26.06
N THR A 114 6.15 21.16 26.94
CA THR A 114 7.52 21.23 27.45
C THR A 114 8.52 20.90 26.34
N GLN A 115 8.25 19.89 25.51
CA GLN A 115 9.07 19.55 24.35
C GLN A 115 9.04 20.65 23.28
N GLU A 116 7.89 21.27 23.03
CA GLU A 116 7.77 22.44 22.17
C GLU A 116 8.61 23.62 22.71
N ALA A 117 8.52 23.91 24.00
CA ALA A 117 9.33 24.95 24.65
C ALA A 117 10.83 24.63 24.61
N ILE A 118 11.22 23.37 24.82
CA ILE A 118 12.62 22.94 24.67
C ILE A 118 13.09 23.16 23.23
N HIS A 119 12.28 22.82 22.24
CA HIS A 119 12.61 23.00 20.84
C HIS A 119 12.78 24.49 20.46
N THR A 120 11.89 25.37 20.94
CA THR A 120 12.03 26.81 20.72
C THR A 120 13.28 27.38 21.39
N LEU A 121 13.58 26.96 22.62
CA LEU A 121 14.80 27.36 23.34
C LEU A 121 16.08 26.88 22.63
N ILE A 122 16.09 25.65 22.09
CA ILE A 122 17.22 25.12 21.31
C ILE A 122 17.42 25.97 20.05
N ARG A 123 16.34 26.28 19.31
CA ARG A 123 16.41 27.15 18.13
C ARG A 123 16.95 28.53 18.48
N GLN A 124 16.44 29.15 19.55
CA GLN A 124 16.91 30.45 20.02
C GLN A 124 18.40 30.43 20.38
N ARG A 125 18.84 29.40 21.08
CA ARG A 125 20.25 29.23 21.46
C ARG A 125 21.16 29.07 20.24
N LEU A 126 20.75 28.27 19.26
CA LEU A 126 21.50 28.07 18.02
C LEU A 126 21.56 29.33 17.16
N ALA A 127 20.45 30.07 17.06
CA ALA A 127 20.38 31.34 16.33
C ALA A 127 21.26 32.42 16.98
N ALA A 128 21.24 32.52 18.31
CA ALA A 128 22.10 33.41 19.08
C ALA A 128 23.59 33.06 18.90
N GLN A 129 23.94 31.77 18.84
CA GLN A 129 25.32 31.33 18.58
C GLN A 129 25.77 31.62 17.14
N LYS A 130 24.85 31.60 16.17
CA LYS A 130 25.11 31.86 14.75
C LYS A 130 24.99 33.34 14.35
N GLY A 131 24.55 34.23 15.26
CA GLY A 131 24.40 35.66 14.99
C GLY A 131 23.24 36.01 14.05
N GLN A 132 22.26 35.11 13.87
CA GLN A 132 21.13 35.27 12.96
C GLN A 132 19.84 35.50 13.77
N SER A 133 19.60 36.74 14.19
CA SER A 133 18.42 37.10 15.01
C SER A 133 17.11 37.21 14.20
N ASP A 134 17.19 37.45 12.89
CA ASP A 134 16.02 37.82 12.08
C ASP A 134 15.19 36.63 11.56
N ASP A 135 15.77 35.44 11.46
CA ASP A 135 15.09 34.21 11.01
C ASP A 135 14.13 33.63 12.08
N LEU A 136 14.28 34.12 13.31
CA LEU A 136 13.56 33.66 14.51
C LEU A 136 12.11 34.15 14.54
N VAL A 137 11.88 35.40 14.12
CA VAL A 137 10.53 36.01 14.08
C VAL A 137 9.72 35.44 12.91
N GLY A 138 10.38 35.10 11.80
CA GLY A 138 9.76 34.43 10.66
C GLY A 138 9.31 33.00 10.99
N ALA A 139 10.17 32.22 11.65
CA ALA A 139 9.86 30.86 12.06
C ALA A 139 8.76 30.79 13.14
N LEU A 140 8.70 31.77 14.06
CA LEU A 140 7.66 31.84 15.08
C LEU A 140 6.27 32.13 14.48
N ARG A 141 6.19 33.09 13.54
CA ARG A 141 4.95 33.38 12.81
C ARG A 141 4.48 32.20 11.97
N ALA A 142 5.39 31.48 11.32
CA ALA A 142 5.07 30.28 10.56
C ALA A 142 4.54 29.14 11.46
N GLN A 143 5.03 29.04 12.69
CA GLN A 143 4.56 28.04 13.67
C GLN A 143 3.19 28.41 14.26
N GLU A 144 2.92 29.70 14.50
CA GLU A 144 1.61 30.21 14.91
C GLU A 144 0.54 29.98 13.83
N GLU A 145 0.87 30.23 12.56
CA GLU A 145 -0.06 29.94 11.44
C GLU A 145 -0.35 28.44 11.29
N HIS A 146 0.63 27.57 11.56
CA HIS A 146 0.43 26.12 11.48
C HIS A 146 -0.46 25.59 12.62
N GLY A 147 -0.30 26.12 13.84
CA GLY A 147 -1.15 25.75 14.98
C GLY A 147 -2.61 26.19 14.80
N GLN A 148 -2.85 27.36 14.22
CA GLN A 148 -4.21 27.85 13.95
C GLN A 148 -4.97 27.02 12.89
N ARG A 149 -4.25 26.39 11.96
CA ARG A 149 -4.87 25.52 10.93
C ARG A 149 -5.33 24.18 11.50
N ASP A 150 -4.62 23.62 12.48
CA ASP A 150 -4.99 22.35 13.10
C ASP A 150 -6.19 22.51 14.06
N ASP A 151 -6.31 23.64 14.77
CA ASP A 151 -7.44 23.90 15.67
C ASP A 151 -8.74 24.29 14.92
N GLY A 152 -8.63 24.93 13.75
CA GLY A 152 -9.78 25.35 12.93
C GLY A 152 -10.42 24.24 12.09
N ALA A 153 -9.74 23.12 11.88
CA ALA A 153 -10.27 21.99 11.11
C ALA A 153 -11.16 21.03 11.92
N SER A 154 -11.33 21.27 13.24
CA SER A 154 -12.11 20.39 14.13
C SER A 154 -13.55 20.84 14.41
N ASP A 155 -13.97 22.02 13.91
CA ASP A 155 -15.26 22.66 14.25
C ASP A 155 -16.26 22.74 13.08
N GLU A 156 -16.04 21.99 12.00
CA GLU A 156 -16.90 22.02 10.79
C GLU A 156 -17.33 20.61 10.32
N GLU A 157 -17.80 19.72 11.20
CA GLU A 157 -18.65 18.59 10.81
C GLU A 157 -19.70 18.30 11.90
N ASP A 158 -20.88 18.92 11.78
CA ASP A 158 -22.18 18.48 12.32
C ASP A 158 -23.13 18.21 11.14
#